data_AF-A0A132NKT2-F1
#
_entry.id   AF-A0A132NKT2-F1
#
_cell.length_a   1.000
_cell.length_b   1.000
_cell.length_c   1.000
_cell.angle_alpha   90.00
_cell.angle_beta   90.00
_cell.angle_gamma   90.00
#
_symmetry.space_group_name_H-M   'P 1'
#
loop_
_entity.id
_entity.type
_entity.pdbx_description
1 polymer ?
#
loop_
_entity_poly.entity_id
_entity_poly.type
_entity_poly.pdbx_seq_one_letter_code
_entity_poly.pdbx_strand_id
1 'polypeptide(L)'
;MRQAITPTLAEHLVTAALAATDSSPASSSGHDIQPWRFQLDQDVLRVFADRERALRFGDATGRDLHMATGAALYNMRLVAAHLGYTAVVRSRPDRDDPTLLATLRLGGPRVATLAEQAQHQALWLRHGNR
;
A
#
# COMPACT_ATOMS: atom_id res chain seq x y z
N MET A 1 21.75 2.66 -3.40
CA MET A 1 21.42 2.73 -4.85
C MET A 1 19.91 2.72 -5.00
N ARG A 2 19.36 3.50 -5.93
CA ARG A 2 17.93 3.48 -6.28
C ARG A 2 17.66 2.38 -7.31
N GLN A 3 16.49 1.75 -7.23
CA GLN A 3 16.07 0.72 -8.17
C GLN A 3 14.80 1.17 -8.89
N ALA A 4 14.71 0.85 -10.18
CA ALA A 4 13.52 1.13 -10.97
C ALA A 4 12.35 0.25 -10.49
N ILE A 5 11.14 0.83 -10.45
CA ILE A 5 9.92 0.07 -10.21
C ILE A 5 9.39 -0.35 -11.59
N THR A 6 9.53 -1.62 -11.93
CA THR A 6 8.93 -2.18 -13.16
C THR A 6 7.41 -2.29 -13.01
N PRO A 7 6.64 -2.36 -14.11
CA PRO A 7 5.18 -2.51 -14.04
C PRO A 7 4.74 -3.71 -13.20
N THR A 8 5.35 -4.88 -13.40
CA THR A 8 5.06 -6.10 -12.62
C THR A 8 5.34 -5.91 -11.13
N LEU A 9 6.41 -5.18 -10.80
CA LEU A 9 6.75 -4.89 -9.40
C LEU A 9 5.75 -3.90 -8.79
N ALA A 10 5.29 -2.90 -9.55
CA ALA A 10 4.22 -2.00 -9.13
C ALA A 10 2.92 -2.77 -8.87
N GLU A 11 2.55 -3.72 -9.73
CA GLU A 11 1.38 -4.58 -9.54
C GLU A 11 1.46 -5.37 -8.24
N HIS A 12 2.60 -6.02 -7.95
CA HIS A 12 2.79 -6.75 -6.68
C HIS A 12 2.65 -5.84 -5.45
N LEU A 13 3.19 -4.62 -5.52
CA LEU A 13 3.07 -3.65 -4.44
C LEU A 13 1.62 -3.17 -4.26
N VAL A 14 0.92 -2.89 -5.37
CA VAL A 14 -0.49 -2.50 -5.34
C VAL A 14 -1.34 -3.63 -4.75
N THR A 15 -1.20 -4.86 -5.24
CA THR A 15 -1.92 -6.03 -4.69
C THR A 15 -1.68 -6.21 -3.18
N ALA A 16 -0.45 -5.99 -2.71
CA ALA A 16 -0.14 -6.03 -1.28
C ALA A 16 -0.91 -4.96 -0.50
N ALA A 17 -1.00 -3.75 -1.03
CA ALA A 17 -1.76 -2.66 -0.43
C ALA A 17 -3.26 -2.96 -0.41
N LEU A 18 -3.78 -3.56 -1.48
CA LEU A 18 -5.18 -3.96 -1.60
C LEU A 18 -5.58 -5.00 -0.55
N ALA A 19 -4.65 -5.88 -0.17
CA ALA A 19 -4.88 -6.80 0.93
C ALA A 19 -5.07 -6.07 2.28
N ALA A 20 -4.65 -4.81 2.47
CA ALA A 20 -4.94 -4.10 3.73
C ALA A 20 -6.45 -3.88 3.97
N THR A 21 -7.21 -3.66 2.90
CA THR A 21 -8.65 -3.38 2.94
C THR A 21 -9.54 -4.57 3.24
N ASP A 22 -9.07 -5.79 2.99
CA ASP A 22 -9.81 -7.03 3.31
C ASP A 22 -10.09 -7.20 4.82
N SER A 23 -9.51 -6.32 5.65
CA SER A 23 -9.56 -6.44 7.12
C SER A 23 -10.79 -5.72 7.64
N SER A 24 -11.42 -4.93 6.77
CA SER A 24 -12.61 -4.17 7.07
C SER A 24 -13.85 -5.02 6.77
N PRO A 25 -14.81 -5.13 7.70
CA PRO A 25 -16.04 -5.90 7.50
C PRO A 25 -16.86 -5.46 6.27
N ALA A 26 -16.66 -4.21 5.80
CA ALA A 26 -17.26 -3.67 4.58
C ALA A 26 -16.74 -4.32 3.27
N SER A 27 -15.61 -5.03 3.30
CA SER A 27 -15.01 -5.67 2.11
C SER A 27 -15.73 -6.94 1.66
N SER A 28 -16.68 -7.46 2.44
CA SER A 28 -17.45 -8.68 2.13
C SER A 28 -18.56 -8.47 1.08
N SER A 29 -18.84 -7.23 0.67
CA SER A 29 -19.99 -6.89 -0.17
C SER A 29 -19.67 -6.63 -1.65
N GLY A 30 -18.52 -7.10 -2.15
CA GLY A 30 -18.14 -6.99 -3.57
C GLY A 30 -17.93 -5.56 -4.09
N HIS A 31 -18.02 -4.55 -3.22
CA HIS A 31 -17.70 -3.19 -3.58
C HIS A 31 -16.20 -2.99 -3.44
N ASP A 32 -15.53 -2.67 -4.55
CA ASP A 32 -14.12 -2.30 -4.60
C ASP A 32 -13.95 -0.91 -3.95
N ILE A 33 -13.96 -0.86 -2.62
CA ILE A 33 -14.08 0.36 -1.79
C ILE A 33 -12.74 0.91 -1.32
N GLN A 34 -11.68 0.57 -2.02
CA GLN A 34 -10.33 0.96 -1.63
C GLN A 34 -10.19 2.48 -1.71
N PRO A 35 -9.81 3.15 -0.61
CA PRO A 35 -9.81 4.60 -0.55
C PRO A 35 -8.51 5.19 -1.15
N TRP A 36 -7.81 4.43 -1.99
CA TRP A 36 -6.55 4.84 -2.60
C TRP A 36 -6.58 4.78 -4.11
N ARG A 37 -5.87 5.71 -4.72
CA ARG A 37 -5.44 5.62 -6.12
C ARG A 37 -3.92 5.54 -6.14
N PHE A 38 -3.39 4.64 -6.97
CA PHE A 38 -1.96 4.44 -7.13
C PHE A 38 -1.53 4.98 -8.50
N GLN A 39 -0.42 5.70 -8.53
CA GLN A 39 0.19 6.18 -9.77
C GLN A 39 1.67 5.84 -9.76
N LEU A 40 2.13 5.15 -10.79
CA LEU A 40 3.55 4.96 -11.02
C LEU A 40 4.07 6.14 -11.85
N ASP A 41 5.01 6.90 -11.28
CA ASP A 41 5.70 7.99 -11.95
C ASP A 41 7.21 7.69 -11.92
N GLN A 42 7.76 7.33 -13.08
CA GLN A 42 9.13 6.85 -13.23
C GLN A 42 9.46 5.69 -12.27
N ASP A 43 10.20 5.96 -11.19
CA ASP A 43 10.62 4.99 -10.17
C ASP A 43 9.97 5.26 -8.80
N VAL A 44 8.86 5.99 -8.79
CA VAL A 44 8.11 6.38 -7.60
C VAL A 44 6.67 5.90 -7.71
N LEU A 45 6.26 5.05 -6.78
CA LEU A 45 4.86 4.72 -6.59
C LEU A 45 4.23 5.77 -5.66
N ARG A 46 3.29 6.55 -6.18
CA ARG A 46 2.55 7.58 -5.45
C ARG A 46 1.21 7.00 -4.99
N VAL A 47 0.88 7.24 -3.72
CA VAL A 47 -0.37 6.79 -3.09
C VAL A 47 -1.21 8.02 -2.80
N PHE A 48 -2.35 8.13 -3.48
CA PHE A 48 -3.29 9.22 -3.32
C PHE A 48 -4.55 8.75 -2.59
N ALA A 49 -5.14 9.65 -1.81
CA ALA A 49 -6.48 9.51 -1.26
C ALA A 49 -7.51 9.57 -2.38
N ASP A 50 -8.46 8.65 -2.36
CA ASP A 50 -9.74 8.78 -3.04
C ASP A 50 -10.76 9.34 -2.04
N ARG A 51 -10.87 10.67 -2.00
CA ARG A 51 -11.72 11.38 -1.03
C ARG A 51 -13.21 11.12 -1.25
N GLU A 52 -13.64 10.90 -2.50
CA GLU A 52 -15.03 10.56 -2.80
C GLU A 52 -15.41 9.21 -2.18
N ARG A 53 -14.48 8.25 -2.19
CA ARG A 53 -14.66 6.97 -1.50
C ARG A 53 -14.58 7.12 0.01
N ALA A 54 -13.62 7.88 0.54
CA ALA A 54 -13.47 8.09 1.99
C ALA A 54 -14.72 8.75 2.63
N LEU A 55 -15.33 9.73 1.96
CA LEU A 55 -16.54 10.41 2.43
C LEU A 55 -17.76 9.47 2.51
N ARG A 56 -17.86 8.47 1.61
CA ARG A 56 -18.94 7.46 1.65
C ARG A 56 -18.90 6.57 2.90
N PHE A 57 -17.75 6.49 3.59
CA PHE A 57 -17.58 5.68 4.80
C PHE A 57 -17.67 6.47 6.10
N GLY A 58 -18.01 7.77 6.03
CA GLY A 58 -18.20 8.58 7.24
C GLY A 58 -16.91 8.97 7.96
N ASP A 59 -15.74 8.83 7.30
CA ASP A 59 -14.46 9.29 7.86
C ASP A 59 -14.33 10.82 7.72
N ALA A 60 -15.10 11.54 8.53
CA ALA A 60 -15.11 13.00 8.56
C ALA A 60 -13.76 13.60 9.02
N THR A 61 -12.92 12.78 9.68
CA THR A 61 -11.63 13.23 10.26
C THR A 61 -10.41 12.82 9.45
N GLY A 62 -10.56 11.93 8.46
CA GLY A 62 -9.46 11.35 7.67
C GLY A 62 -8.64 10.31 8.45
N ARG A 63 -9.04 9.95 9.67
CA ARG A 63 -8.26 9.06 10.55
C ARG A 63 -8.25 7.64 10.01
N ASP A 64 -9.41 7.14 9.59
CA ASP A 64 -9.54 5.78 9.08
C ASP A 64 -8.77 5.63 7.77
N LEU A 65 -8.82 6.66 6.91
CA LEU A 65 -8.01 6.76 5.71
C LEU A 65 -6.51 6.68 6.06
N HIS A 66 -6.02 7.46 7.02
CA HIS A 66 -4.60 7.45 7.41
C HIS A 66 -4.16 6.10 8.02
N MET A 67 -4.99 5.50 8.88
CA MET A 67 -4.69 4.18 9.46
C MET A 67 -4.63 3.09 8.38
N ALA A 68 -5.62 3.08 7.49
CA ALA A 68 -5.66 2.13 6.39
C ALA A 68 -4.46 2.35 5.45
N THR A 69 -4.04 3.61 5.23
CA THR A 69 -2.85 3.93 4.41
C THR A 69 -1.58 3.38 5.04
N GLY A 70 -1.45 3.49 6.37
CA GLY A 70 -0.35 2.88 7.11
C GLY A 70 -0.29 1.37 6.90
N ALA A 71 -1.43 0.68 6.96
CA ALA A 71 -1.52 -0.75 6.71
C ALA A 71 -1.17 -1.12 5.25
N ALA A 72 -1.65 -0.36 4.27
CA ALA A 72 -1.30 -0.54 2.86
C ALA A 72 0.21 -0.39 2.62
N LEU A 73 0.82 0.68 3.14
CA LEU A 73 2.26 0.92 3.04
C LEU A 73 3.08 -0.16 3.75
N TYR A 74 2.58 -0.70 4.87
CA TYR A 74 3.23 -1.81 5.56
C TYR A 74 3.26 -3.07 4.70
N ASN A 75 2.14 -3.46 4.11
CA ASN A 75 2.08 -4.62 3.23
C ASN A 75 2.99 -4.46 2.00
N MET A 76 3.02 -3.26 1.39
CA MET A 76 3.96 -2.95 0.31
C MET A 76 5.41 -3.18 0.72
N ARG A 77 5.78 -2.77 1.95
CA ARG A 77 7.15 -2.97 2.47
C ARG A 77 7.47 -4.46 2.67
N LEU A 78 6.51 -5.26 3.14
CA LEU A 78 6.69 -6.71 3.27
C LEU A 78 6.94 -7.37 1.93
N VAL A 79 6.13 -7.06 0.91
CA VAL A 79 6.30 -7.61 -0.43
C VAL A 79 7.60 -7.11 -1.07
N ALA A 80 7.94 -5.82 -0.94
CA ALA A 80 9.23 -5.31 -1.42
C ALA A 80 10.42 -6.05 -0.78
N ALA A 81 10.37 -6.28 0.53
CA ALA A 81 11.39 -7.01 1.26
C ALA A 81 11.50 -8.48 0.81
N HIS A 82 10.36 -9.13 0.59
CA HIS A 82 10.33 -10.51 0.08
C HIS A 82 10.93 -10.60 -1.33
N LEU A 83 10.71 -9.58 -2.16
CA LEU A 83 11.30 -9.45 -3.50
C LEU A 83 12.75 -8.96 -3.48
N GLY A 84 13.35 -8.80 -2.30
CA GLY A 84 14.76 -8.47 -2.16
C GLY A 84 15.10 -6.99 -2.13
N TYR A 85 14.14 -6.09 -1.92
CA TYR A 85 14.33 -4.64 -1.97
C TYR A 85 14.06 -3.93 -0.64
N THR A 86 14.81 -2.87 -0.35
CA THR A 86 14.42 -1.89 0.66
C THR A 86 13.31 -0.99 0.13
N ALA A 87 12.13 -0.95 0.76
CA ALA A 87 11.12 0.07 0.46
C ALA A 87 11.37 1.35 1.26
N VAL A 88 11.63 2.45 0.56
CA VAL A 88 11.79 3.80 1.12
C VAL A 88 10.47 4.52 0.99
N VAL A 89 9.74 4.60 2.11
CA VAL A 89 8.44 5.27 2.19
C VAL A 89 8.63 6.69 2.74
N ARG A 90 8.00 7.66 2.10
CA ARG A 90 7.86 9.03 2.60
C ARG A 90 6.39 9.37 2.72
N SER A 91 5.90 9.44 3.96
CA SER A 91 4.60 10.02 4.28
C SER A 91 4.78 11.52 4.53
N ARG A 92 4.33 12.34 3.59
CA ARG A 92 4.06 13.74 3.86
C ARG A 92 2.74 14.07 3.16
N PRO A 93 1.74 14.60 3.88
CA PRO A 93 0.68 15.32 3.20
C PRO A 93 1.36 16.47 2.46
N ASP A 94 1.30 16.42 1.13
CA ASP A 94 1.73 17.54 0.32
C ASP A 94 0.78 18.71 0.62
N ARG A 95 1.34 19.90 0.87
CA ARG A 95 0.51 21.09 1.18
C ARG A 95 -0.21 21.55 -0.08
N ASP A 96 0.38 21.30 -1.24
CA ASP A 96 -0.16 21.70 -2.54
C ASP A 96 -1.08 20.60 -3.11
N ASP A 97 -0.85 19.34 -2.72
CA ASP A 97 -1.75 18.22 -3.04
C ASP A 97 -2.12 17.41 -1.78
N PRO A 98 -3.19 17.80 -1.09
CA PRO A 98 -3.60 17.15 0.15
C PRO A 98 -4.25 15.77 -0.10
N THR A 99 -4.33 15.32 -1.35
CA THR A 99 -4.67 13.93 -1.68
C THR A 99 -3.43 13.04 -1.72
N LEU A 100 -2.21 13.56 -1.89
CA LEU A 100 -1.00 12.74 -1.83
C LEU A 100 -0.73 12.31 -0.38
N LEU A 101 -0.86 11.01 -0.10
CA LEU A 101 -0.69 10.46 1.24
C LEU A 101 0.74 9.99 1.48
N ALA A 102 1.34 9.35 0.47
CA ALA A 102 2.69 8.83 0.56
C ALA A 102 3.32 8.60 -0.81
N THR A 103 4.64 8.52 -0.81
CA THR A 103 5.43 8.02 -1.94
C THR A 103 6.29 6.84 -1.49
N LEU A 104 6.46 5.87 -2.38
CA LEU A 104 7.29 4.69 -2.17
C LEU A 104 8.30 4.59 -3.30
N ARG A 105 9.55 4.32 -2.92
CA ARG A 105 10.66 4.03 -3.84
C ARG A 105 11.37 2.76 -3.42
N LEU A 106 11.99 2.09 -4.38
CA LEU A 106 12.84 0.95 -4.09
C LEU A 106 14.31 1.38 -3.97
N GLY A 107 14.89 0.98 -2.85
CA GLY A 107 16.30 1.14 -2.53
C GLY A 107 17.10 -0.10 -2.90
N GLY A 108 18.28 -0.25 -2.28
CA GLY A 108 19.17 -1.35 -2.55
C GLY A 108 18.64 -2.73 -2.11
N PRO A 109 19.41 -3.79 -2.39
CA PRO A 109 19.08 -5.14 -1.97
C PRO A 109 18.86 -5.23 -0.45
N ARG A 110 17.86 -6.02 -0.04
CA ARG A 110 17.53 -6.30 1.35
C ARG A 110 17.05 -7.73 1.50
N VAL A 111 17.46 -8.39 2.59
CA VAL A 111 16.92 -9.68 2.99
C VAL A 111 15.78 -9.47 3.99
N ALA A 112 14.62 -10.05 3.72
CA ALA A 112 13.50 -10.06 4.66
C ALA A 112 13.85 -10.88 5.90
N THR A 113 13.53 -10.35 7.08
CA THR A 113 13.66 -11.08 8.36
C THR A 113 12.66 -12.24 8.44
N LEU A 114 12.91 -13.22 9.34
CA LEU A 114 11.98 -14.34 9.55
C LEU A 114 10.56 -13.87 9.92
N ALA A 115 10.45 -12.81 10.73
CA ALA A 115 9.16 -12.23 11.08
C ALA A 115 8.44 -11.64 9.86
N GLU A 116 9.15 -10.92 8.99
CA GLU A 116 8.58 -10.36 7.76
C GLU A 116 8.20 -11.46 6.76
N GLN A 117 8.96 -12.54 6.69
CA GLN A 117 8.61 -13.71 5.86
C GLN A 117 7.32 -14.37 6.35
N ALA A 118 7.17 -14.57 7.66
CA ALA A 118 5.94 -15.11 8.26
C ALA A 118 4.74 -14.19 8.01
N GLN A 119 4.92 -12.86 8.15
CA GLN A 119 3.86 -11.88 7.88
C GLN A 119 3.49 -11.82 6.40
N HIS A 120 4.48 -11.91 5.50
CA HIS A 120 4.24 -12.01 4.06
C HIS A 120 3.44 -13.28 3.73
N GLN A 121 3.79 -14.43 4.31
CA GLN A 121 3.03 -15.67 4.14
C GLN A 121 1.58 -15.51 4.63
N ALA A 122 1.37 -14.91 5.79
CA ALA A 122 0.03 -14.64 6.32
C ALA A 122 -0.79 -13.72 5.40
N LEU A 123 -0.14 -12.70 4.82
CA LEU A 123 -0.75 -11.80 3.84
C LEU A 123 -1.26 -12.57 2.61
N TRP A 124 -0.45 -13.49 2.08
CA TRP A 124 -0.81 -14.29 0.91
C TRP A 124 -1.88 -15.35 1.19
N LEU A 125 -1.81 -16.03 2.34
CA LEU A 125 -2.84 -17.00 2.74
C LEU A 125 -4.22 -16.33 2.84
N ARG A 126 -4.23 -15.07 3.27
CA ARG A 126 -5.45 -14.29 3.36
C ARG A 126 -6.00 -13.85 2.01
N HIS A 127 -5.13 -13.51 1.07
CA HIS A 127 -5.54 -13.11 -0.27
C HIS A 127 -5.95 -14.30 -1.15
N GLY A 128 -5.32 -15.47 -0.96
CA GLY A 128 -5.57 -16.68 -1.75
C GLY A 128 -6.74 -17.56 -1.29
N ASN A 129 -7.34 -17.31 -0.12
CA ASN A 129 -8.46 -18.09 0.41
C ASN A 129 -9.82 -17.55 -0.08
N ARG A 130 -9.89 -17.13 -1.34
CA ARG A 130 -11.09 -16.61 -2.02
C ARG A 130 -11.33 -17.31 -3.34
#